data_AF-A0A2D4PF07-F1
#
_entry.id   AF-A0A2D4PF07-F1
#
_cell.length_a   1.000
_cell.length_b   1.000
_cell.length_c   1.000
_cell.angle_alpha   90.00
_cell.angle_beta   90.00
_cell.angle_gamma   90.00
#
_symmetry.space_group_name_H-M   'P 1'
#
loop_
_entity.id
_entity.type
_entity.pdbx_description
1 polymer ?
#
loop_
_entity_poly.entity_id
_entity_poly.type
_entity_poly.pdbx_seq_one_letter_code
_entity_poly.pdbx_strand_id
1 'polypeptide(L)'
;QGQEVAPSPNPVPQRTSPTGPKNMQTPARMNITPSNIVRKNPPLARNGGSEADAQILELNQQLMDLKLTVDGLEKERDFYFSKLRDIELICQEHESENSPIISGIISILYATEEGFAPPEDDELEEQHPEDQDEY
;
A
#
# COMPACT_ATOMS: atom_id res chain seq x y z
N GLN A 1 31.42 -11.56 -42.80
CA GLN A 1 31.55 -11.98 -41.39
C GLN A 1 30.88 -10.91 -40.55
N GLY A 2 29.61 -11.10 -40.17
CA GLY A 2 28.86 -10.18 -39.32
C GLY A 2 28.66 -10.86 -37.97
N GLN A 3 29.23 -10.29 -36.92
CA GLN A 3 29.27 -10.88 -35.59
C GLN A 3 28.12 -10.29 -34.78
N GLU A 4 27.10 -11.11 -34.52
CA GLU A 4 25.97 -10.82 -33.66
C GLU A 4 26.44 -10.85 -32.20
N VAL A 5 26.22 -9.76 -31.45
CA VAL A 5 26.54 -9.70 -30.02
C VAL A 5 25.22 -9.60 -29.27
N ALA A 6 24.81 -10.70 -28.64
CA ALA A 6 23.64 -10.76 -27.76
C ALA A 6 23.91 -9.98 -26.46
N PRO A 7 22.91 -9.29 -25.87
CA PRO A 7 23.06 -8.64 -24.58
C PRO A 7 22.97 -9.65 -23.42
N SER A 8 23.78 -9.44 -22.39
CA SER A 8 23.85 -10.23 -21.15
C SER A 8 22.59 -10.08 -20.28
N PRO A 9 22.20 -11.10 -19.50
CA PRO A 9 21.06 -11.03 -18.60
C PRO A 9 21.38 -10.22 -17.32
N ASN A 10 20.45 -9.35 -16.92
CA ASN A 10 20.52 -8.61 -15.66
C ASN A 10 20.28 -9.52 -14.44
N PRO A 11 20.96 -9.29 -13.30
CA PRO A 11 20.78 -10.08 -12.09
C PRO A 11 19.46 -9.75 -11.38
N VAL A 12 18.71 -10.80 -11.03
CA VAL A 12 17.45 -10.73 -10.26
C VAL A 12 17.77 -10.52 -8.77
N PRO A 13 17.13 -9.58 -8.05
CA PRO A 13 17.35 -9.42 -6.61
C PRO A 13 16.74 -10.58 -5.81
N GLN A 14 17.51 -11.16 -4.89
CA GLN A 14 17.02 -12.21 -4.00
C GLN A 14 16.14 -11.63 -2.88
N ARG A 15 14.98 -12.27 -2.65
CA ARG A 15 14.10 -12.03 -1.49
C ARG A 15 14.78 -12.54 -0.21
N THR A 16 15.02 -11.66 0.75
CA THR A 16 15.28 -12.08 2.14
C THR A 16 14.13 -11.61 3.02
N SER A 17 13.47 -12.56 3.68
CA SER A 17 12.43 -12.30 4.67
C SER A 17 13.08 -12.18 6.05
N PRO A 18 12.73 -11.20 6.90
CA PRO A 18 13.21 -11.17 8.27
C PRO A 18 12.31 -12.02 9.18
N THR A 19 12.91 -13.07 9.75
CA THR A 19 12.31 -13.90 10.80
C THR A 19 12.22 -13.09 12.12
N GLY A 20 11.11 -13.27 12.86
CA GLY A 20 10.62 -12.40 13.93
C GLY A 20 11.44 -12.27 15.25
N PRO A 21 10.90 -11.53 16.23
CA PRO A 21 11.65 -11.04 17.38
C PRO A 21 11.85 -12.08 18.49
N LYS A 22 13.03 -12.04 19.12
CA LYS A 22 13.46 -12.90 20.23
C LYS A 22 13.13 -12.23 21.57
N ASN A 23 12.56 -13.01 22.49
CA ASN A 23 12.02 -12.59 23.78
C ASN A 23 13.06 -12.64 24.93
N MET A 24 12.92 -11.69 25.87
CA MET A 24 13.37 -11.56 27.28
C MET A 24 14.79 -11.96 27.75
N GLN A 25 15.45 -11.04 28.48
CA GLN A 25 15.82 -11.25 29.90
C GLN A 25 16.34 -9.98 30.60
N THR A 26 15.75 -9.66 31.75
CA THR A 26 16.23 -8.66 32.74
C THR A 26 16.97 -9.37 33.88
N PRO A 27 18.07 -8.83 34.42
CA PRO A 27 18.52 -9.18 35.76
C PRO A 27 18.17 -8.09 36.78
N ALA A 28 17.52 -8.52 37.87
CA ALA A 28 17.34 -7.74 39.09
C ALA A 28 18.62 -7.74 39.94
N ARG A 29 18.93 -6.63 40.61
CA ARG A 29 19.80 -6.64 41.80
C ARG A 29 19.37 -5.58 42.82
N MET A 30 19.36 -6.04 44.07
CA MET A 30 18.78 -5.44 45.27
C MET A 30 19.63 -4.35 45.95
N ASN A 31 18.90 -3.51 46.68
CA ASN A 31 19.18 -2.41 47.64
C ASN A 31 20.48 -2.45 48.48
N ILE A 32 20.90 -1.25 48.96
CA ILE A 32 21.19 -0.89 50.38
C ILE A 32 21.20 0.66 50.53
N THR A 33 20.52 1.18 51.57
CA THR A 33 20.39 2.58 52.06
C THR A 33 21.46 2.91 53.14
N PRO A 34 21.50 4.08 53.85
CA PRO A 34 20.82 5.39 53.72
C PRO A 34 21.78 6.61 53.81
N SER A 35 21.28 7.84 53.62
CA SER A 35 21.40 8.97 54.60
C SER A 35 21.14 10.36 53.98
N ASN A 36 20.52 11.20 54.82
CA ASN A 36 20.45 12.68 54.78
C ASN A 36 19.27 13.35 54.05
N ILE A 37 18.20 13.54 54.84
CA ILE A 37 17.51 14.82 55.11
C ILE A 37 17.89 15.96 54.16
N VAL A 38 16.96 16.36 53.27
CA VAL A 38 16.27 17.65 53.29
C VAL A 38 14.96 17.46 52.52
N ARG A 39 13.85 17.70 53.19
CA ARG A 39 12.49 17.64 52.66
C ARG A 39 12.29 18.85 51.74
N LYS A 40 12.40 18.65 50.42
CA LYS A 40 11.83 19.56 49.42
C LYS A 40 10.80 18.76 48.66
N ASN A 41 9.53 19.13 48.79
CA ASN A 41 8.45 18.59 47.97
C ASN A 41 8.89 18.65 46.50
N PRO A 42 8.84 17.54 45.74
CA PRO A 42 8.93 17.65 44.31
C PRO A 42 7.72 18.45 43.83
N PRO A 43 7.87 19.38 42.87
CA PRO A 43 6.71 19.85 42.16
C PRO A 43 6.08 18.60 41.54
N LEU A 44 4.78 18.41 41.73
CA LEU A 44 3.96 17.54 40.91
C LEU A 44 4.04 18.08 39.47
N ALA A 45 5.15 17.77 38.79
CA ALA A 45 5.29 17.98 37.38
C ALA A 45 4.30 17.03 36.73
N ARG A 46 3.34 17.62 36.01
CA ARG A 46 2.33 16.95 35.18
C ARG A 46 2.98 15.80 34.40
N ASN A 47 2.82 14.58 34.90
CA ASN A 47 3.31 13.36 34.26
C ASN A 47 2.47 12.93 33.05
N GLY A 48 1.45 13.71 32.66
CA GLY A 48 0.58 13.42 31.52
C GLY A 48 1.09 13.92 30.16
N GLY A 49 2.17 14.71 30.12
CA GLY A 49 2.77 15.16 28.85
C GLY A 49 3.56 14.03 28.17
N SER A 50 4.38 13.30 28.93
CA SER A 50 5.29 12.29 28.36
C SER A 50 4.59 11.07 27.77
N GLU A 51 3.45 10.64 28.33
CA GLU A 51 2.67 9.51 27.79
C GLU A 51 1.90 9.91 26.53
N ALA A 52 1.29 11.10 26.52
CA ALA A 52 0.62 11.64 25.34
C ALA A 52 1.62 11.89 24.21
N ASP A 53 2.79 12.46 24.51
CA ASP A 53 3.87 12.69 23.53
C ASP A 53 4.42 11.37 22.97
N ALA A 54 4.56 10.33 23.80
CA ALA A 54 4.97 9.00 23.35
C ALA A 54 3.92 8.36 22.43
N GLN A 55 2.63 8.50 22.75
CA GLN A 55 1.55 7.98 21.92
C GLN A 55 1.42 8.73 20.58
N ILE A 56 1.64 10.05 20.59
CA ILE A 56 1.73 10.86 19.36
C ILE A 56 2.89 10.38 18.48
N LEU A 57 4.06 10.08 19.07
CA LEU A 57 5.20 9.56 18.31
C LEU A 57 4.90 8.18 17.70
N GLU A 58 4.28 7.28 18.46
CA GLU A 58 3.87 5.96 17.99
C GLU A 58 2.86 6.05 16.84
N LEU A 59 1.82 6.89 16.98
CA LEU A 59 0.83 7.11 15.93
C LEU A 59 1.47 7.69 14.66
N ASN A 60 2.41 8.63 14.80
CA ASN A 60 3.14 9.16 13.65
C ASN A 60 4.00 8.10 12.95
N GLN A 61 4.61 7.18 13.70
CA GLN A 61 5.35 6.05 13.12
C GLN A 61 4.40 5.13 12.35
N GLN A 62 3.25 4.75 12.92
CA GLN A 62 2.24 3.94 12.24
C GLN A 62 1.73 4.62 10.96
N LEU A 63 1.52 5.93 10.98
CA LEU A 63 1.15 6.70 9.79
C LEU A 63 2.24 6.67 8.71
N MET A 64 3.51 6.76 9.11
CA MET A 64 4.64 6.68 8.16
C MET A 64 4.75 5.29 7.54
N ASP A 65 4.62 4.24 8.34
CA ASP A 65 4.67 2.85 7.89
C ASP A 65 3.50 2.52 6.95
N LEU A 66 2.30 3.03 7.28
CA LEU A 66 1.12 2.88 6.43
C LEU A 66 1.29 3.60 5.09
N LYS A 67 1.81 4.84 5.09
CA LYS A 67 2.11 5.56 3.85
C LYS A 67 3.08 4.79 2.97
N LEU A 68 4.17 4.28 3.55
CA LEU A 68 5.13 3.46 2.79
C LEU A 68 4.49 2.18 2.23
N THR A 69 3.61 1.56 2.99
CA THR A 69 2.86 0.37 2.55
C THR A 69 1.93 0.72 1.38
N VAL A 70 1.17 1.81 1.48
CA VAL A 70 0.28 2.28 0.41
C VAL A 70 1.08 2.61 -0.85
N ASP A 71 2.17 3.37 -0.74
CA ASP A 71 3.05 3.69 -1.87
C ASP A 71 3.61 2.42 -2.54
N GLY A 72 3.88 1.37 -1.76
CA GLY A 72 4.29 0.06 -2.27
C GLY A 72 3.17 -0.64 -3.03
N LEU A 73 1.98 -0.69 -2.43
CA LEU A 73 0.79 -1.32 -3.02
C LEU A 73 0.34 -0.61 -4.30
N GLU A 74 0.42 0.73 -4.37
CA GLU A 74 0.09 1.50 -5.56
C GLU A 74 1.04 1.16 -6.72
N LYS A 75 2.35 1.03 -6.45
CA LYS A 75 3.31 0.59 -7.46
C LYS A 75 3.04 -0.83 -7.94
N GLU A 76 2.69 -1.74 -7.04
CA GLU A 76 2.34 -3.10 -7.41
C GLU A 76 1.04 -3.14 -8.23
N ARG A 77 0.01 -2.39 -7.82
CA ARG A 77 -1.24 -2.22 -8.59
C ARG A 77 -0.96 -1.72 -10.00
N ASP A 78 -0.19 -0.65 -10.13
CA ASP A 78 0.11 -0.04 -11.43
C ASP A 78 0.96 -0.97 -12.30
N PHE A 79 1.88 -1.74 -11.70
CA PHE A 79 2.68 -2.74 -12.39
C PHE A 79 1.81 -3.88 -12.96
N TYR A 80 0.86 -4.41 -12.17
CA TYR A 80 -0.04 -5.46 -12.63
C TYR A 80 -1.03 -4.93 -13.67
N PHE A 81 -1.62 -3.76 -13.44
CA PHE A 81 -2.55 -3.13 -14.38
C PHE A 81 -1.89 -2.86 -15.73
N SER A 82 -0.68 -2.31 -15.74
CA SER A 82 0.07 -2.06 -16.97
C SER A 82 0.29 -3.34 -17.79
N LYS A 83 0.61 -4.47 -17.13
CA LYS A 83 0.75 -5.77 -17.81
C LYS A 83 -0.57 -6.28 -18.39
N LEU A 84 -1.67 -6.15 -17.64
CA LEU A 84 -2.99 -6.56 -18.10
C LEU A 84 -3.40 -5.73 -19.32
N ARG A 85 -3.10 -4.42 -19.31
CA ARG A 85 -3.35 -3.53 -20.45
C ARG A 85 -2.51 -3.90 -21.68
N ASP A 86 -1.23 -4.21 -21.50
CA ASP A 86 -0.37 -4.67 -22.60
C ASP A 86 -0.92 -5.97 -23.22
N ILE A 87 -1.36 -6.92 -22.39
CA ILE A 87 -1.97 -8.19 -22.84
C ILE A 87 -3.27 -7.93 -23.60
N GLU A 88 -4.11 -7.02 -23.10
CA GLU A 88 -5.37 -6.64 -23.74
C GLU A 88 -5.13 -6.08 -25.15
N LEU A 89 -4.15 -5.18 -25.31
CA LEU A 89 -3.78 -4.62 -26.60
C LEU A 89 -3.33 -5.70 -27.58
N ILE A 90 -2.51 -6.66 -27.14
CA ILE A 90 -2.08 -7.80 -27.96
C ILE A 90 -3.29 -8.64 -28.39
N CYS A 91 -4.27 -8.85 -27.51
CA CYS A 91 -5.49 -9.60 -27.83
C CYS A 91 -6.36 -8.88 -28.87
N GLN A 92 -6.50 -7.56 -28.78
CA GLN A 92 -7.25 -6.74 -29.73
C GLN A 92 -6.63 -6.77 -31.13
N GLU A 93 -5.30 -6.72 -31.25
CA GLU A 93 -4.61 -6.83 -32.54
C GLU A 93 -4.91 -8.15 -33.27
N HIS A 94 -5.22 -9.23 -32.53
CA HIS A 94 -5.48 -10.57 -33.06
C HIS A 94 -6.97 -10.98 -32.98
N GLU A 95 -7.87 -10.06 -32.65
CA GLU A 95 -9.30 -10.37 -32.43
C GLU A 95 -9.97 -10.99 -33.68
N SER A 96 -9.55 -10.56 -34.88
CA SER A 96 -10.10 -11.06 -36.14
C SER A 96 -9.87 -12.56 -36.41
N GLU A 97 -8.93 -13.19 -35.70
CA GLU A 97 -8.58 -14.60 -35.85
C GLU A 97 -9.61 -15.55 -35.20
N ASN A 98 -10.57 -15.03 -34.43
CA ASN A 98 -11.59 -15.81 -33.73
C ASN A 98 -11.01 -16.97 -32.90
N SER A 99 -9.83 -16.75 -32.30
CA SER A 99 -9.15 -17.77 -31.51
C SER A 99 -9.85 -17.99 -30.16
N PRO A 100 -10.24 -19.24 -29.82
CA PRO A 100 -10.88 -19.53 -28.54
C PRO A 100 -9.95 -19.24 -27.34
N ILE A 101 -8.63 -19.24 -27.55
CA ILE A 101 -7.65 -18.87 -26.52
C ILE A 101 -7.74 -17.38 -26.23
N ILE A 102 -7.79 -16.54 -27.27
CA ILE A 102 -7.91 -15.09 -27.11
C ILE A 102 -9.22 -14.75 -26.41
N SER A 103 -10.34 -15.37 -26.81
CA SER A 103 -11.62 -15.20 -26.12
C SER A 103 -11.55 -15.59 -24.64
N GLY A 104 -10.83 -16.67 -24.31
CA GLY A 104 -10.60 -17.08 -22.93
C GLY A 104 -9.79 -16.05 -22.12
N ILE A 105 -8.76 -15.45 -22.70
CA ILE A 105 -7.95 -14.40 -22.05
C ILE A 105 -8.80 -13.15 -21.83
N ILE A 106 -9.52 -12.69 -22.85
CA ILE A 106 -10.42 -11.53 -22.75
C ILE A 106 -11.48 -11.72 -21.67
N SER A 107 -12.05 -12.93 -21.56
CA SER A 107 -13.01 -13.26 -20.50
C SER A 107 -12.41 -13.14 -19.10
N ILE A 108 -11.12 -13.43 -18.92
CA ILE A 108 -10.42 -13.26 -17.64
C ILE A 108 -10.18 -11.77 -17.38
N LEU A 109 -9.75 -11.01 -18.38
CA LEU A 109 -9.46 -9.57 -18.25
C LEU A 109 -10.68 -8.74 -17.87
N TYR A 110 -11.88 -9.13 -18.32
CA TYR A 110 -13.15 -8.45 -18.02
C TYR A 110 -13.98 -9.11 -16.93
N ALA A 111 -13.48 -10.16 -16.27
CA ALA A 111 -14.16 -10.72 -15.12
C ALA A 111 -14.24 -9.69 -13.98
N THR A 112 -15.40 -9.56 -13.35
CA THR A 112 -15.61 -8.67 -12.21
C THR A 112 -15.69 -9.47 -10.91
N GLU A 113 -15.10 -8.94 -9.84
CA GLU A 113 -15.30 -9.41 -8.46
C GLU A 113 -16.05 -8.32 -7.65
N GLU A 114 -16.76 -8.74 -6.59
CA GLU A 114 -17.50 -7.85 -5.70
C GLU A 114 -16.54 -6.82 -5.07
N GLY A 115 -16.75 -5.53 -5.40
CA GLY A 115 -15.89 -4.43 -4.95
C GLY A 115 -14.77 -4.01 -5.91
N PHE A 116 -14.71 -4.59 -7.12
CA PHE A 116 -13.72 -4.24 -8.16
C PHE A 116 -14.35 -3.81 -9.50
N ALA A 117 -15.68 -3.86 -9.63
CA ALA A 117 -16.37 -3.24 -10.75
C ALA A 117 -16.23 -1.71 -10.66
N PRO A 118 -15.95 -1.00 -11.77
CA PRO A 118 -16.21 0.43 -11.83
C PRO A 118 -17.62 0.70 -11.29
N PRO A 119 -17.86 1.78 -10.51
CA PRO A 119 -19.23 2.22 -10.30
C PRO A 119 -19.86 2.28 -11.69
N GLU A 120 -20.95 1.52 -11.88
CA GLU A 120 -21.72 1.55 -13.13
C GLU A 120 -21.82 3.02 -13.50
N ASP A 121 -21.29 3.39 -14.67
CA ASP A 121 -21.26 4.78 -15.12
C ASP A 121 -22.64 5.34 -14.84
N ASP A 122 -22.76 6.17 -13.78
CA ASP A 122 -23.98 6.90 -13.51
C ASP A 122 -24.18 7.66 -14.81
N GLU A 123 -25.15 7.17 -15.58
CA GLU A 123 -25.70 7.87 -16.73
C GLU A 123 -25.89 9.28 -16.22
N LEU A 124 -25.00 10.17 -16.65
CA LEU A 124 -25.22 11.59 -16.57
C LEU A 124 -26.46 11.77 -17.44
N GLU A 125 -27.64 11.59 -16.82
CA GLU A 125 -28.87 12.22 -17.23
C GLU A 125 -28.50 13.70 -17.25
N GLU A 126 -28.01 14.09 -18.42
CA GLU A 126 -27.92 15.43 -18.91
C GLU A 126 -29.35 15.95 -18.76
N GLN A 127 -29.65 16.49 -17.57
CA GLN A 127 -30.85 17.25 -17.30
C GLN A 127 -30.76 18.44 -18.24
N HIS A 128 -31.27 18.23 -19.45
CA HIS A 128 -31.67 19.29 -20.35
C HIS A 128 -32.55 20.21 -19.50
N PRO A 129 -32.12 21.44 -19.20
CA PRO A 129 -33.05 22.41 -18.65
C PRO A 129 -34.01 22.70 -19.81
N GLU A 130 -35.13 21.99 -19.82
CA GLU A 130 -36.30 22.40 -20.60
C GLU A 130 -36.62 23.82 -20.16
N ASP A 131 -36.37 24.75 -21.08
CA ASP A 131 -36.89 26.09 -21.09
C ASP A 131 -38.37 26.06 -20.68
N GLN A 132 -38.66 26.41 -19.43
CA GLN A 132 -40.01 26.78 -19.02
C GLN A 132 -40.10 28.29 -19.07
N ASP A 133 -40.42 28.74 -20.29
CA ASP A 133 -41.06 30.01 -20.59
C ASP A 133 -42.34 30.22 -19.74
N GLU A 134 -42.63 31.50 -19.50
CA GLU A 134 -43.96 32.10 -19.27
C GLU A 134 -44.70 31.85 -17.94
N TYR A 135 -44.71 32.83 -17.02
CA TYR A 135 -45.70 33.94 -16.90
C TYR A 135 -45.33 34.91 -15.77
#